data_AF-A0A351A4C0-F1
#
_entry.id   AF-A0A351A4C0-F1
#
_cell.length_a   1.000
_cell.length_b   1.000
_cell.length_c   1.000
_cell.angle_alpha   90.00
_cell.angle_beta   90.00
_cell.angle_gamma   90.00
#
_symmetry.space_group_name_H-M   'P 1'
#
loop_
_entity.id
_entity.type
_entity.pdbx_description
1 polymer ?
#
loop_
_entity_poly.entity_id
_entity_poly.type
_entity_poly.pdbx_seq_one_letter_code
_entity_poly.pdbx_strand_id
1 'polypeptide(L)'
;MARHWAAFIALGLASATPAFAAGQADAKGFVEDSTLNVLLRNAFINRDYRDGNQDKREWGQGIVANFESGFTQGTVGVGVDAFAAYGLRLDST
;
A
#
# COMPACT_ATOMS: atom_id res chain seq x y z
N MET A 1 -16.34 7.16 23.47
CA MET A 1 -15.59 5.94 23.10
C MET A 1 -14.70 6.33 21.91
N ALA A 2 -13.39 6.49 22.12
CA ALA A 2 -12.48 7.02 21.10
C ALA A 2 -12.25 5.96 20.00
N ARG A 3 -12.56 6.31 18.74
CA ARG A 3 -12.41 5.43 17.58
C ARG A 3 -11.04 5.69 16.96
N HIS A 4 -10.02 4.96 17.41
CA HIS A 4 -8.66 5.07 16.88
C HIS A 4 -8.63 4.52 15.45
N TRP A 5 -8.30 5.38 14.47
CA TRP A 5 -8.08 4.95 13.10
C TRP A 5 -6.59 4.68 12.92
N ALA A 6 -6.23 3.45 12.62
CA ALA A 6 -4.84 3.07 12.39
C ALA A 6 -4.47 3.42 10.94
N ALA A 7 -3.64 4.44 10.77
CA ALA A 7 -2.91 4.70 9.53
C ALA A 7 -1.46 4.27 9.76
N PHE A 8 -0.97 3.32 8.96
CA PHE A 8 0.41 2.88 9.01
C PHE A 8 1.13 3.38 7.77
N ILE A 9 2.25 4.09 7.96
CA ILE A 9 3.19 4.45 6.91
C ILE A 9 4.49 3.73 7.22
N ALA A 10 4.96 2.91 6.29
CA ALA A 10 6.24 2.21 6.40
C ALA A 10 7.15 2.60 5.23
N LEU A 11 8.42 2.87 5.53
CA LEU A 11 9.46 3.26 4.58
C LEU A 11 10.47 2.12 4.50
N GLY A 12 10.63 1.51 3.32
CA GLY A 12 11.58 0.43 3.08
C GLY A 12 12.81 0.94 2.33
N LEU A 13 14.01 0.68 2.86
CA LEU A 13 15.26 0.75 2.10
C LEU A 13 15.61 -0.67 1.67
N ALA A 14 15.36 -1.03 0.40
CA ALA A 14 15.78 -2.32 -0.13
C ALA A 14 17.31 -2.31 -0.34
N SER A 15 18.04 -3.08 0.48
CA SER A 15 19.48 -3.27 0.36
C SER A 15 19.82 -4.19 -0.82
N ALA A 16 20.76 -3.74 -1.66
CA ALA A 16 21.24 -4.34 -2.89
C ALA A 16 21.35 -5.89 -2.88
N THR A 17 20.52 -6.54 -3.69
CA THR A 17 20.75 -7.90 -4.17
C THR A 17 21.74 -7.85 -5.36
N PRO A 18 22.80 -8.69 -5.39
CA PRO A 18 23.78 -8.67 -6.47
C PRO A 18 23.23 -9.39 -7.70
N ALA A 19 22.33 -8.76 -8.45
CA ALA A 19 21.75 -9.36 -9.65
C ALA A 19 21.30 -8.37 -10.73
N PHE A 20 21.80 -7.12 -10.84
CA PHE A 20 21.38 -6.21 -11.92
C PHE A 20 22.47 -5.25 -12.40
N ALA A 21 23.56 -5.75 -12.96
CA ALA A 21 24.50 -4.88 -13.71
C ALA A 21 23.94 -4.46 -15.09
N ALA A 22 22.93 -5.17 -15.62
CA ALA A 22 22.37 -4.90 -16.95
C ALA A 22 21.20 -3.88 -16.97
N GLY A 23 20.55 -3.60 -15.83
CA GLY A 23 19.39 -2.70 -15.77
C GLY A 23 19.73 -1.22 -15.53
N GLN A 24 20.96 -0.90 -15.10
CA GLN A 24 21.36 0.46 -14.74
C GLN A 24 21.38 1.42 -15.95
N ALA A 25 21.59 0.90 -17.16
CA ALA A 25 21.58 1.70 -18.39
C ALA A 25 20.17 2.16 -18.80
N ASP A 26 19.13 1.46 -18.34
CA ASP A 26 17.73 1.78 -18.64
C ASP A 26 17.05 2.64 -17.56
N ALA A 27 17.72 2.90 -16.42
CA ALA A 27 17.19 3.76 -15.37
C ALA A 27 17.11 5.22 -15.86
N LYS A 28 15.89 5.73 -16.04
CA LYS A 28 15.63 7.09 -16.51
C LYS A 28 15.84 8.15 -15.44
N GLY A 29 15.83 7.75 -14.17
CA GLY A 29 16.16 8.59 -13.03
C GLY A 29 15.22 8.40 -11.84
N PHE A 30 15.60 8.97 -10.70
CA PHE A 30 14.89 8.79 -9.42
C PHE A 30 13.44 9.26 -9.50
N VAL A 31 13.18 10.37 -10.20
CA VAL A 31 11.83 10.93 -10.36
C VAL A 31 11.17 10.38 -11.62
N GLU A 32 11.94 10.23 -12.69
CA GLU A 32 11.48 9.87 -14.02
C GLU A 32 10.89 8.45 -14.08
N ASP A 33 11.43 7.53 -13.29
CA ASP A 33 10.91 6.16 -13.14
C ASP A 33 10.08 5.96 -11.87
N SER A 34 9.67 7.04 -11.18
CA SER A 34 8.79 6.92 -10.01
C SER A 34 7.39 6.47 -10.41
N THR A 35 6.77 5.61 -9.59
CA THR A 35 5.38 5.19 -9.75
C THR A 35 4.57 5.40 -8.47
N LEU A 36 3.31 5.81 -8.62
CA LEU A 36 2.34 5.89 -7.54
C LEU A 36 1.09 5.11 -7.94
N ASN A 37 0.81 4.05 -7.20
CA ASN A 37 -0.36 3.21 -7.39
C ASN A 37 -1.31 3.39 -6.21
N VAL A 38 -2.53 3.83 -6.49
CA VAL A 38 -3.59 4.00 -5.49
C VAL A 38 -4.74 3.05 -5.76
N LEU A 39 -5.00 2.15 -4.81
CA LEU A 39 -6.16 1.28 -4.81
C LEU A 39 -7.25 1.84 -3.90
N LEU A 40 -8.39 2.16 -4.50
CA LEU A 40 -9.62 2.48 -3.78
C LEU A 40 -10.52 1.25 -3.76
N ARG A 41 -10.76 0.69 -2.57
CA ARG A 41 -11.58 -0.51 -2.40
C ARG A 41 -12.84 -0.19 -1.61
N ASN A 42 -13.98 -0.12 -2.27
CA ASN A 42 -15.27 -0.15 -1.58
C ASN A 42 -15.69 -1.60 -1.37
N ALA A 43 -16.05 -1.99 -0.15
CA ALA A 43 -16.45 -3.36 0.15
C ALA A 43 -17.61 -3.40 1.15
N PHE A 44 -18.64 -4.16 0.79
CA PHE A 44 -19.74 -4.54 1.66
C PHE A 44 -19.67 -6.04 1.92
N ILE A 45 -19.71 -6.44 3.19
CA ILE A 45 -19.68 -7.84 3.61
C ILE A 45 -20.89 -8.08 4.50
N ASN A 46 -21.71 -9.06 4.13
CA ASN A 46 -22.79 -9.58 4.96
C ASN A 46 -22.49 -11.03 5.33
N ARG A 47 -22.64 -11.38 6.61
CA ARG A 47 -22.50 -12.75 7.10
C ARG A 47 -23.70 -13.10 7.96
N ASP A 48 -24.49 -14.03 7.44
CA ASP A 48 -25.62 -14.61 8.14
C ASP A 48 -25.09 -15.76 9.02
N TYR A 49 -25.31 -15.67 10.33
CA TYR A 49 -24.88 -16.72 11.26
C TYR A 49 -26.04 -17.67 11.57
N ARG A 50 -25.70 -18.94 11.79
CA ARG A 50 -26.65 -19.97 12.23
C ARG A 50 -26.58 -20.14 13.75
N ASP A 51 -27.56 -20.87 14.29
CA ASP A 51 -27.64 -21.29 15.70
C ASP A 51 -27.83 -20.15 16.70
N GLY A 52 -28.68 -19.17 16.36
CA GLY A 52 -29.07 -18.08 17.27
C GLY A 52 -28.03 -16.96 17.43
N ASN A 53 -26.93 -17.01 16.69
CA ASN A 53 -25.93 -15.95 16.65
C ASN A 53 -26.42 -14.74 15.85
N GLN A 54 -26.02 -13.54 16.26
CA GLN A 54 -26.38 -12.31 15.57
C GLN A 54 -25.64 -12.19 14.23
N ASP A 55 -26.39 -11.88 13.16
CA ASP A 55 -25.84 -11.56 11.84
C ASP A 55 -24.91 -10.35 11.91
N LYS A 56 -23.86 -10.36 11.07
CA LYS A 56 -22.91 -9.26 10.99
C LYS A 56 -22.84 -8.66 9.61
N ARG A 57 -22.89 -7.33 9.56
CA ARG A 57 -22.71 -6.55 8.34
C ARG A 57 -21.63 -5.52 8.55
N GLU A 58 -20.78 -5.34 7.54
CA GLU A 58 -19.77 -4.31 7.53
C GLU A 58 -19.72 -3.65 6.15
N TRP A 59 -19.70 -2.33 6.12
CA TRP A 59 -19.43 -1.53 4.93
C TRP A 59 -18.26 -0.62 5.19
N GLY A 60 -17.26 -0.66 4.30
CA GLY A 60 -16.08 0.16 4.42
C GLY A 60 -15.48 0.58 3.09
N GLN A 61 -14.71 1.66 3.16
CA GLN A 61 -13.84 2.15 2.10
C GLN A 61 -12.39 1.98 2.52
N GLY A 62 -11.63 1.19 1.77
CA GLY A 62 -10.18 1.10 1.87
C GLY A 62 -9.50 2.02 0.87
N ILE A 63 -8.38 2.59 1.29
CA ILE A 63 -7.44 3.35 0.47
C ILE A 63 -6.06 2.73 0.73
N VAL A 64 -5.41 2.25 -0.33
CA VAL A 64 -4.03 1.77 -0.26
C VAL A 64 -3.21 2.52 -1.29
N ALA A 65 -2.13 3.14 -0.86
CA ALA A 65 -1.20 3.86 -1.70
C ALA A 65 0.19 3.21 -1.62
N ASN A 66 0.75 2.88 -2.78
CA ASN A 66 2.11 2.38 -2.93
C ASN A 66 2.88 3.38 -3.78
N PHE A 67 3.95 3.93 -3.24
CA PHE A 67 4.88 4.78 -3.96
C PHE A 67 6.23 4.07 -4.04
N GLU A 68 6.78 4.02 -5.24
CA GLU A 68 8.11 3.48 -5.51
C GLU A 68 8.86 4.54 -6.31
N SER A 69 10.03 4.97 -5.84
CA SER A 69 10.87 5.86 -6.63
C SER A 69 11.61 5.09 -7.72
N GLY A 70 12.07 5.78 -8.75
CA GLY A 70 13.14 5.24 -9.59
C GLY A 70 14.45 5.16 -8.80
N PHE A 71 15.47 4.56 -9.40
CA PHE A 71 16.82 4.59 -8.84
C PHE A 71 17.60 5.83 -9.34
N THR A 72 18.47 6.39 -8.49
CA THR A 72 19.44 7.40 -8.92
C THR A 72 20.40 6.83 -9.97
N GLN A 73 20.74 7.61 -10.99
CA GLN A 73 21.73 7.21 -12.00
C GLN A 73 23.16 7.21 -11.42
N GLY A 74 23.98 6.25 -11.85
CA GLY A 74 25.37 6.11 -11.39
C GLY A 74 25.80 4.65 -11.37
N THR A 75 26.97 4.32 -10.81
CA THR A 75 27.40 2.91 -10.67
C THR A 75 26.58 2.16 -9.61
N VAL A 76 26.02 2.88 -8.65
CA VAL A 76 25.11 2.36 -7.62
C VAL A 76 23.89 3.25 -7.59
N GLY A 77 22.71 2.66 -7.74
CA GLY A 77 21.43 3.37 -7.68
C GLY A 77 20.82 3.26 -6.29
N VAL A 78 20.22 4.36 -5.81
CA VAL A 78 19.46 4.40 -4.55
C VAL A 78 18.02 4.76 -4.88
N GLY A 79 17.08 4.05 -4.26
CA GLY A 79 15.64 4.26 -4.38
C GLY A 79 14.97 4.22 -3.01
N VAL A 80 13.72 4.66 -2.95
CA VAL A 80 12.90 4.73 -1.75
C VAL A 80 11.48 4.27 -2.07
N ASP A 81 10.97 3.35 -1.24
CA ASP A 81 9.59 2.86 -1.34
C ASP A 81 8.80 3.23 -0.09
N ALA A 82 7.57 3.68 -0.30
CA ALA A 82 6.63 4.04 0.76
C ALA A 82 5.27 3.36 0.55
N PHE A 83 4.73 2.84 1.64
CA PHE A 83 3.41 2.22 1.68
C PHE A 83 2.51 2.95 2.66
N ALA A 84 1.25 3.20 2.28
CA ALA A 84 0.21 3.70 3.17
C ALA A 84 -1.10 2.93 2.98
N ALA A 85 -1.73 2.53 4.08
CA ALA A 85 -3.08 1.97 4.06
C ALA A 85 -3.98 2.68 5.07
N TYR A 86 -5.20 2.97 4.65
CA TYR A 86 -6.23 3.60 5.45
C TYR A 86 -7.59 2.95 5.21
N GLY A 87 -8.30 2.65 6.31
CA GLY A 87 -9.64 2.07 6.28
C GLY A 87 -10.64 3.00 6.94
N LEU A 88 -11.68 3.37 6.19
CA LEU A 88 -12.83 4.12 6.69
C LEU A 88 -14.03 3.18 6.82
N ARG A 89 -14.47 2.93 8.05
CA ARG A 89 -15.75 2.27 8.31
C ARG A 89 -16.89 3.24 8.00
N LEU A 90 -17.81 2.81 7.14
CA LEU A 90 -19.01 3.54 6.75
C LEU A 90 -20.21 3.09 7.58
N ASP A 91 -20.43 1.78 7.69
CA ASP A 91 -21.55 1.20 8.43
C ASP A 91 -21.18 -0.18 9.00
N SER A 92 -21.80 -0.56 10.11
CA SER A 92 -21.56 -1.86 10.76
C SER A 92 -22.68 -2.21 11.73
N THR A 93 -23.11 -3.48 11.69
CA THR A 93 -24.15 -4.05 12.55
C THR A 93 -23.67 -5.33 13.20
#